data_AF-A0A2J6H3G1-F1
#
_entry.id   AF-A0A2J6H3G1-F1
#
_cell.length_a   1.000
_cell.length_b   1.000
_cell.length_c   1.000
_cell.angle_alpha   90.00
_cell.angle_beta   90.00
_cell.angle_gamma   90.00
#
_symmetry.space_group_name_H-M   'P 1'
#
loop_
_entity.id
_entity.type
_entity.pdbx_description
1 polymer ?
#
loop_
_entity_poly.entity_id
_entity_poly.type
_entity_poly.pdbx_seq_one_letter_code
_entity_poly.pdbx_strand_id
1 'polypeptide(L)'
;MTQVDLKLKTLRVNLRKYGKIIAKDVAYRYHPATETKEEICVFCSSTSNITKEHVLPKWLIETELHNTMTSVVNKQTVIYNRALVPACSECNNSILAFIEKHIIRAIQNMDVFNDCSNYDVCNIIRWLEIIDYKLQVLDCRRKYIKYGNSEYDHDWGKFPVSMMRHFLTMNPWKSYSWLRNSQRRITIKEKIDGLNSFVVIRPCVPNFYFFNLPNEYIFLSFPTCRIAIFYFFKKRYKYYEYAAAEALDIIKKVIESD
;
A
#
# COMPACT_ATOMS: atom_id res chain seq x y z
N MET A 1 26.59 5.17 4.13
CA MET A 1 25.25 5.17 3.50
C MET A 1 25.16 3.92 2.64
N THR A 2 24.23 3.02 2.95
CA THR A 2 24.11 1.72 2.28
C THR A 2 23.52 1.89 0.85
N GLN A 3 23.59 0.84 0.02
CA GLN A 3 22.92 0.88 -1.30
C GLN A 3 21.40 1.02 -1.19
N VAL A 4 20.77 0.43 -0.17
CA VAL A 4 19.32 0.59 0.05
C VAL A 4 18.99 2.04 0.43
N ASP A 5 19.82 2.70 1.24
CA ASP A 5 19.65 4.13 1.57
C ASP A 5 19.66 5.02 0.33
N LEU A 6 20.53 4.70 -0.65
CA LEU A 6 20.60 5.40 -1.93
C LEU A 6 19.31 5.22 -2.74
N LYS A 7 18.81 3.97 -2.87
CA LYS A 7 17.55 3.69 -3.59
C LYS A 7 16.35 4.36 -2.91
N LEU A 8 16.28 4.30 -1.57
CA LEU A 8 15.27 5.00 -0.79
C LEU A 8 15.38 6.52 -0.93
N LYS A 9 16.59 7.09 -0.97
CA LYS A 9 16.81 8.52 -1.23
C LYS A 9 16.27 8.90 -2.61
N THR A 10 16.61 8.14 -3.65
CA THR A 10 16.13 8.39 -5.02
C THR A 10 14.61 8.36 -5.09
N LEU A 11 13.97 7.34 -4.52
CA LEU A 11 12.50 7.25 -4.46
C LEU A 11 11.87 8.48 -3.80
N ARG A 12 12.42 8.90 -2.65
CA ARG A 12 11.93 10.09 -1.92
C ARG A 12 12.10 11.37 -2.72
N VAL A 13 13.25 11.55 -3.38
CA VAL A 13 13.51 12.73 -4.23
C VAL A 13 12.52 12.77 -5.39
N ASN A 14 12.30 11.64 -6.07
CA ASN A 14 11.34 11.55 -7.17
C ASN A 14 9.92 11.91 -6.72
N LEU A 15 9.45 11.34 -5.61
CA LEU A 15 8.10 11.64 -5.10
C LEU A 15 7.95 13.09 -4.61
N ARG A 16 9.00 13.72 -4.06
CA ARG A 16 8.97 15.16 -3.73
C ARG A 16 8.88 16.02 -4.98
N LYS A 17 9.69 15.70 -6.00
CA LYS A 17 9.79 16.48 -7.24
C LYS A 17 8.53 16.35 -8.10
N TYR A 18 8.04 15.13 -8.26
CA TYR A 18 6.98 14.80 -9.23
C TYR A 18 5.64 14.46 -8.59
N GLY A 19 5.54 14.36 -7.27
CA GLY A 19 4.34 13.90 -6.56
C GLY A 19 3.07 14.67 -6.92
N LYS A 20 3.13 16.00 -7.07
CA LYS A 20 1.97 16.83 -7.48
C LYS A 20 1.48 16.48 -8.89
N ILE A 21 2.40 16.26 -9.83
CA ILE A 21 2.10 15.88 -11.22
C ILE A 21 1.48 14.48 -11.24
N ILE A 22 2.12 13.54 -10.54
CA ILE A 22 1.64 12.15 -10.44
C ILE A 22 0.26 12.08 -9.80
N ALA A 23 0.04 12.80 -8.68
CA ALA A 23 -1.26 12.78 -8.00
C ALA A 23 -2.36 13.37 -8.89
N LYS A 24 -2.06 14.42 -9.67
CA LYS A 24 -3.02 15.00 -10.60
C LYS A 24 -3.34 14.02 -11.73
N ASP A 25 -2.32 13.39 -12.32
CA ASP A 25 -2.54 12.36 -13.33
C ASP A 25 -3.42 11.23 -12.79
N VAL A 26 -3.02 10.61 -11.68
CA VAL A 26 -3.71 9.46 -11.08
C VAL A 26 -5.16 9.78 -10.72
N ALA A 27 -5.43 10.95 -10.12
CA ALA A 27 -6.78 11.31 -9.67
C ALA A 27 -7.73 11.70 -10.82
N TYR A 28 -7.19 12.30 -11.88
CA TYR A 28 -8.01 12.81 -12.97
C TYR A 28 -7.98 11.94 -14.23
N ARG A 29 -7.12 10.93 -14.36
CA ARG A 29 -6.99 10.12 -15.58
C ARG A 29 -8.28 9.46 -16.07
N TYR A 30 -9.19 9.11 -15.16
CA TYR A 30 -10.50 8.54 -15.49
C TYR A 30 -11.66 9.50 -15.23
N HIS A 31 -11.37 10.78 -15.08
CA HIS A 31 -12.40 11.80 -15.00
C HIS A 31 -13.10 11.92 -16.38
N PRO A 32 -14.44 11.99 -16.45
CA PRO A 32 -15.15 12.05 -17.73
C PRO A 32 -14.73 13.21 -18.65
N ALA A 33 -14.24 14.31 -18.06
CA ALA A 33 -13.82 15.52 -18.78
C ALA A 33 -12.33 15.56 -19.19
N THR A 34 -11.56 14.48 -19.02
CA THR A 34 -10.14 14.46 -19.38
C THR A 34 -9.87 13.51 -20.54
N GLU A 35 -9.13 14.01 -21.53
CA GLU A 35 -8.59 13.17 -22.61
C GLU A 35 -7.58 12.16 -22.08
N THR A 36 -7.56 10.98 -22.69
CA THR A 36 -6.59 9.93 -22.41
C THR A 36 -5.19 10.37 -22.78
N LYS A 37 -4.35 10.60 -21.77
CA LYS A 37 -2.92 10.93 -21.93
C LYS A 37 -2.05 9.68 -21.86
N GLU A 38 -0.84 9.80 -22.40
CA GLU A 38 0.22 8.80 -22.22
C GLU A 38 0.37 8.40 -20.75
N GLU A 39 0.64 7.13 -20.52
CA GLU A 39 0.81 6.60 -19.18
C GLU A 39 2.14 7.07 -18.57
N ILE A 40 2.10 7.49 -17.30
CA ILE A 40 3.29 7.92 -16.57
C ILE A 40 3.60 6.97 -15.43
N CYS A 41 4.90 6.87 -15.10
CA CYS A 41 5.36 6.17 -13.91
C CYS A 41 4.85 6.88 -12.64
N VAL A 42 4.19 6.13 -11.75
CA VAL A 42 3.63 6.69 -10.51
C VAL A 42 4.68 6.97 -9.43
N PHE A 43 5.96 6.78 -9.73
CA PHE A 43 7.06 7.07 -8.80
C PHE A 43 7.94 8.23 -9.27
N CYS A 44 8.07 8.47 -10.58
CA CYS A 44 8.98 9.48 -11.13
C CYS A 44 8.43 10.29 -12.32
N SER A 45 7.15 10.10 -12.69
CA SER A 45 6.47 10.71 -13.84
C SER A 45 7.10 10.51 -15.23
N SER A 46 8.11 9.65 -15.37
CA SER A 46 8.63 9.25 -16.69
C SER A 46 7.52 8.63 -17.54
N THR A 47 7.51 8.88 -18.85
CA THR A 47 6.69 8.17 -19.85
C THR A 47 7.48 7.05 -20.55
N SER A 48 8.80 6.99 -20.37
CA SER A 48 9.65 6.02 -21.04
C SER A 48 9.64 4.66 -20.33
N ASN A 49 9.56 3.58 -21.12
CA ASN A 49 9.66 2.18 -20.66
C ASN A 49 8.72 1.87 -19.48
N ILE A 50 7.45 2.23 -19.62
CA ILE A 50 6.41 1.91 -18.63
C ILE A 50 6.20 0.39 -18.58
N THR A 51 6.25 -0.13 -17.37
CA THR A 51 6.02 -1.53 -17.01
C THR A 51 4.88 -1.61 -15.99
N LYS A 52 4.47 -2.83 -15.65
CA LYS A 52 3.45 -3.10 -14.64
C LYS A 52 4.12 -3.54 -13.33
N GLU A 53 3.96 -2.73 -12.30
CA GLU A 53 4.45 -3.02 -10.96
C GLU A 53 3.33 -3.61 -10.09
N HIS A 54 3.65 -4.63 -9.30
CA HIS A 54 2.68 -5.25 -8.39
C HIS A 54 2.43 -4.37 -7.17
N VAL A 55 1.16 -4.26 -6.77
CA VAL A 55 0.76 -3.54 -5.56
C VAL A 55 1.27 -4.26 -4.32
N LEU A 56 0.95 -5.56 -4.21
CA LEU A 56 1.59 -6.46 -3.24
C LEU A 56 2.66 -7.29 -3.95
N PRO A 57 3.88 -7.36 -3.42
CA PRO A 57 4.95 -8.14 -4.03
C PRO A 57 4.58 -9.62 -4.23
N LYS A 58 5.01 -10.18 -5.36
CA LYS A 58 4.70 -11.57 -5.73
C LYS A 58 5.11 -12.60 -4.69
N TRP A 59 6.26 -12.41 -4.05
CA TRP A 59 6.78 -13.33 -3.04
C TRP A 59 5.88 -13.48 -1.81
N LEU A 60 4.94 -12.55 -1.57
CA LEU A 60 3.91 -12.68 -0.55
C LEU A 60 2.76 -13.61 -0.96
N ILE A 61 2.53 -13.73 -2.26
CA ILE A 61 1.33 -14.32 -2.87
C ILE A 61 1.63 -15.69 -3.50
N GLU A 62 2.90 -15.97 -3.82
CA GLU A 62 3.36 -17.17 -4.54
C GLU A 62 2.96 -18.50 -3.88
N THR A 63 2.46 -18.50 -2.64
CA THR A 63 1.97 -19.71 -1.97
C THR A 63 0.54 -20.12 -2.37
N GLU A 64 -0.34 -19.23 -2.89
CA GLU A 64 -1.72 -19.62 -3.24
C GLU A 64 -2.30 -18.85 -4.45
N LEU A 65 -2.63 -19.60 -5.51
CA LEU A 65 -3.11 -19.13 -6.82
C LEU A 65 -4.49 -18.43 -6.80
N HIS A 66 -5.19 -18.43 -5.67
CA HIS A 66 -6.56 -17.89 -5.52
C HIS A 66 -6.67 -16.76 -4.51
N ASN A 67 -5.54 -16.23 -4.04
CA ASN A 67 -5.59 -15.15 -3.07
C ASN A 67 -6.18 -13.88 -3.70
N THR A 68 -7.19 -13.37 -3.03
CA THR A 68 -7.91 -12.16 -3.42
C THR A 68 -7.91 -11.16 -2.27
N MET A 69 -7.99 -9.88 -2.60
CA MET A 69 -8.32 -8.82 -1.66
C MET A 69 -9.73 -8.33 -1.94
N THR A 70 -10.53 -8.21 -0.89
CA THR A 70 -11.84 -7.57 -0.98
C THR A 70 -11.69 -6.09 -0.67
N SER A 71 -12.10 -5.25 -1.61
CA SER A 71 -12.16 -3.80 -1.40
C SER A 71 -13.11 -3.48 -0.27
N VAL A 72 -12.64 -2.76 0.75
CA VAL A 72 -13.49 -2.25 1.84
C VAL A 72 -14.52 -1.22 1.34
N VAL A 73 -14.33 -0.67 0.14
CA VAL A 73 -15.14 0.42 -0.40
C VAL A 73 -16.39 -0.09 -1.11
N ASN A 74 -16.21 -1.08 -1.97
CA ASN A 74 -17.27 -1.59 -2.84
C ASN A 74 -17.41 -3.10 -2.78
N LYS A 75 -16.78 -3.75 -1.79
CA LYS A 75 -16.80 -5.21 -1.56
C LYS A 75 -16.43 -6.04 -2.79
N GLN A 76 -15.74 -5.44 -3.76
CA GLN A 76 -15.26 -6.15 -4.93
C GLN A 76 -13.97 -6.88 -4.63
N THR A 77 -13.94 -8.12 -5.06
CA THR A 77 -12.79 -8.99 -4.99
C THR A 77 -11.82 -8.69 -6.12
N VAL A 78 -10.55 -8.54 -5.78
CA VAL A 78 -9.44 -8.31 -6.70
C VAL A 78 -8.44 -9.43 -6.53
N ILE A 79 -8.11 -10.10 -7.62
CA ILE A 79 -7.02 -11.08 -7.61
C ILE A 79 -5.70 -10.32 -7.48
N TYR A 80 -4.87 -10.68 -6.50
CA TYR A 80 -3.66 -9.92 -6.18
C TYR A 80 -2.70 -9.78 -7.37
N ASN A 81 -2.51 -10.84 -8.16
CA ASN A 81 -1.63 -10.80 -9.34
C ASN A 81 -2.09 -9.84 -10.45
N ARG A 82 -3.35 -9.35 -10.39
CA ARG A 82 -3.92 -8.34 -11.29
C ARG A 82 -3.92 -6.94 -10.67
N ALA A 83 -3.56 -6.81 -9.39
CA ALA A 83 -3.40 -5.52 -8.72
C ALA A 83 -2.07 -4.88 -9.13
N LEU A 84 -2.10 -4.16 -10.26
CA LEU A 84 -0.92 -3.60 -10.92
C LEU A 84 -1.02 -2.07 -11.05
N VAL A 85 0.11 -1.38 -10.94
CA VAL A 85 0.24 0.08 -11.15
C VAL A 85 1.37 0.38 -12.15
N PRO A 86 1.30 1.48 -12.91
CA PRO A 86 2.31 1.79 -13.91
C PRO A 86 3.59 2.34 -13.28
N ALA A 87 4.73 1.73 -13.62
CA ALA A 87 6.05 2.16 -13.17
C ALA A 87 7.06 2.02 -14.31
N CYS A 88 7.97 2.98 -14.49
CA CYS A 88 9.06 2.79 -15.45
C CYS A 88 10.01 1.68 -14.98
N SER A 89 10.75 1.08 -15.92
CA SER A 89 11.71 0.01 -15.65
C SER A 89 12.74 0.36 -14.56
N GLU A 90 13.22 1.61 -14.50
CA GLU A 90 14.14 2.05 -13.44
C GLU A 90 13.50 2.03 -12.06
N CYS A 91 12.27 2.54 -11.93
CA CYS A 91 11.57 2.52 -10.64
C CYS A 91 11.22 1.09 -10.23
N ASN A 92 10.70 0.29 -11.16
CA ASN A 92 10.26 -1.08 -10.90
C ASN A 92 11.46 -2.01 -10.61
N ASN A 93 12.32 -2.22 -11.61
CA ASN A 93 13.31 -3.29 -11.62
C ASN A 93 14.62 -2.92 -10.89
N SER A 94 14.90 -1.62 -10.70
CA SER A 94 16.13 -1.14 -10.04
C SER A 94 15.87 -0.58 -8.65
N ILE A 95 14.92 0.34 -8.49
CA ILE A 95 14.66 0.99 -7.19
C ILE A 95 13.83 0.10 -6.26
N LEU A 96 12.61 -0.25 -6.66
CA LEU A 96 11.67 -0.99 -5.82
C LEU A 96 12.13 -2.43 -5.59
N ALA A 97 12.56 -3.14 -6.64
CA ALA A 97 13.08 -4.50 -6.50
C ALA A 97 14.29 -4.58 -5.53
N PHE A 98 15.16 -3.56 -5.49
CA PHE A 98 16.28 -3.55 -4.56
C PHE A 98 15.83 -3.31 -3.11
N ILE A 99 14.89 -2.38 -2.91
CA ILE A 99 14.27 -2.14 -1.60
C ILE A 99 13.62 -3.44 -1.11
N GLU A 100 12.82 -4.10 -1.95
CA GLU A 100 12.13 -5.35 -1.59
C GLU A 100 13.08 -6.46 -1.18
N LYS A 101 14.21 -6.66 -1.89
CA LYS A 101 15.23 -7.63 -1.49
C LYS A 101 15.78 -7.38 -0.09
N HIS A 102 15.95 -6.12 0.31
CA HIS A 102 16.37 -5.78 1.66
C HIS A 102 15.25 -6.05 2.68
N ILE A 103 14.00 -5.72 2.35
CA ILE A 103 12.84 -5.97 3.22
C ILE A 103 12.63 -7.47 3.47
N ILE A 104 12.75 -8.33 2.45
CA ILE A 104 12.64 -9.77 2.61
C ILE A 104 13.63 -10.27 3.67
N ARG A 105 14.89 -9.84 3.60
CA ARG A 105 15.93 -10.21 4.57
C ARG A 105 15.60 -9.69 5.98
N ALA A 106 15.14 -8.44 6.09
CA ALA A 106 14.76 -7.85 7.36
C ALA A 106 13.62 -8.63 8.05
N ILE A 107 12.60 -9.03 7.28
CA ILE A 107 11.46 -9.80 7.77
C ILE A 107 11.87 -11.22 8.17
N GLN A 108 12.71 -11.89 7.37
CA GLN A 108 13.26 -13.22 7.71
C GLN A 108 14.07 -13.19 8.99
N ASN A 109 14.89 -12.16 9.20
CA ASN A 109 15.69 -12.01 10.42
C ASN A 109 14.84 -11.74 11.67
N MET A 110 13.71 -11.03 11.52
CA MET A 110 12.78 -10.74 12.62
C MET A 110 12.18 -12.01 13.22
N ASP A 111 11.92 -13.04 12.40
CA ASP A 111 11.45 -14.35 12.86
C ASP A 111 12.56 -15.14 13.60
N VAL A 112 13.77 -15.18 13.04
CA VAL A 112 14.86 -16.03 13.55
C VAL A 112 15.44 -15.55 14.88
N PHE A 113 15.63 -14.24 15.06
CA PHE A 113 16.37 -13.69 16.19
C PHE A 113 15.49 -13.04 17.27
N ASN A 114 14.16 -13.01 17.07
CA ASN A 114 13.20 -12.27 17.92
C ASN A 114 13.54 -10.79 18.14
N ASP A 115 14.47 -10.25 17.35
CA ASP A 115 14.95 -8.89 17.47
C ASP A 115 15.21 -8.35 16.06
N CYS A 116 14.69 -7.17 15.79
CA CYS A 116 14.82 -6.51 14.50
C CYS A 116 15.34 -5.10 14.76
N SER A 117 16.44 -4.74 14.09
CA SER A 117 17.05 -3.44 14.32
C SER A 117 16.04 -2.31 14.02
N ASN A 118 16.09 -1.21 14.79
CA ASN A 118 15.25 -0.04 14.49
C ASN A 118 15.43 0.45 13.05
N TYR A 119 16.62 0.26 12.48
CA TYR A 119 16.91 0.56 11.08
C TYR A 119 16.06 -0.29 10.12
N ASP A 120 16.02 -1.61 10.34
CA ASP A 120 15.23 -2.54 9.53
C ASP A 120 13.72 -2.28 9.71
N VAL A 121 13.25 -2.09 10.95
CA VAL A 121 11.85 -1.73 11.23
C VAL A 121 11.47 -0.43 10.51
N CYS A 122 12.33 0.59 10.54
CA CYS A 122 12.11 1.84 9.80
C CYS A 122 12.00 1.63 8.27
N ASN A 123 12.77 0.68 7.72
CA ASN A 123 12.71 0.34 6.31
C ASN A 123 11.42 -0.44 5.98
N ILE A 124 11.01 -1.38 6.83
CA ILE A 124 9.74 -2.10 6.70
C ILE A 124 8.56 -1.13 6.76
N ILE A 125 8.54 -0.20 7.73
CA ILE A 125 7.53 0.87 7.84
C ILE A 125 7.40 1.63 6.52
N ARG A 126 8.52 2.01 5.91
CA ARG A 126 8.51 2.73 4.63
C ARG A 126 8.00 1.87 3.48
N TRP A 127 8.33 0.58 3.47
CA TRP A 127 7.80 -0.36 2.49
C TRP A 127 6.28 -0.55 2.62
N LEU A 128 5.75 -0.63 3.85
CA LEU A 128 4.31 -0.64 4.10
C LEU A 128 3.62 0.65 3.61
N GLU A 129 4.26 1.81 3.78
CA GLU A 129 3.77 3.08 3.21
C GLU A 129 3.78 3.10 1.68
N ILE A 130 4.77 2.44 1.04
CA ILE A 130 4.80 2.24 -0.42
C ILE A 130 3.64 1.36 -0.87
N ILE A 131 3.34 0.27 -0.16
CA ILE A 131 2.19 -0.59 -0.44
C ILE A 131 0.88 0.19 -0.35
N ASP A 132 0.66 0.94 0.74
CA ASP A 132 -0.54 1.77 0.88
C ASP A 132 -0.65 2.83 -0.22
N TYR A 133 0.46 3.45 -0.63
CA TYR A 133 0.46 4.34 -1.79
C TYR A 133 0.04 3.62 -3.08
N LYS A 134 0.62 2.44 -3.36
CA LYS A 134 0.27 1.62 -4.54
C LYS A 134 -1.22 1.23 -4.54
N LEU A 135 -1.77 0.85 -3.38
CA LEU A 135 -3.20 0.55 -3.20
C LEU A 135 -4.08 1.77 -3.50
N GLN A 136 -3.68 2.96 -3.04
CA GLN A 136 -4.41 4.19 -3.33
C GLN A 136 -4.35 4.58 -4.81
N VAL A 137 -3.21 4.40 -5.47
CA VAL A 137 -3.09 4.57 -6.91
C VAL A 137 -4.01 3.62 -7.65
N LEU A 138 -4.04 2.34 -7.27
CA LEU A 138 -4.92 1.33 -7.87
C LEU A 138 -6.39 1.77 -7.77
N ASP A 139 -6.85 2.18 -6.60
CA ASP A 139 -8.25 2.60 -6.39
C ASP A 139 -8.61 3.89 -7.11
N CYS A 140 -7.66 4.81 -7.31
CA CYS A 140 -7.88 5.99 -8.16
C CYS A 140 -8.01 5.64 -9.63
N ARG A 141 -7.49 4.48 -10.04
CA ARG A 141 -7.41 4.06 -11.44
C ARG A 141 -8.46 3.02 -11.83
N ARG A 142 -9.18 2.47 -10.87
CA ARG A 142 -10.26 1.50 -11.12
C ARG A 142 -11.61 2.19 -11.09
N LYS A 143 -12.44 1.91 -12.09
CA LYS A 143 -13.85 2.34 -12.07
C LYS A 143 -14.63 1.53 -11.06
N TYR A 144 -15.54 2.19 -10.35
CA TYR A 144 -16.55 1.53 -9.53
C TYR A 144 -17.59 0.92 -10.46
N ILE A 145 -17.48 -0.37 -10.76
CA ILE A 145 -18.40 -1.02 -11.71
C ILE A 145 -19.65 -1.63 -11.05
N LYS A 146 -19.60 -1.95 -9.74
CA LYS A 146 -20.69 -2.55 -8.94
C LYS A 146 -20.34 -2.63 -7.45
N TYR A 147 -21.29 -2.99 -6.59
CA TYR A 147 -21.08 -3.33 -5.18
C TYR A 147 -21.12 -4.85 -4.96
N GLY A 148 -20.01 -5.45 -4.51
CA GLY A 148 -19.92 -6.89 -4.28
C GLY A 148 -20.38 -7.71 -5.51
N ASN A 149 -21.39 -8.54 -5.29
CA ASN A 149 -22.00 -9.38 -6.32
C ASN A 149 -23.23 -8.77 -7.00
N SER A 150 -23.52 -7.48 -6.79
CA SER A 150 -24.64 -6.80 -7.44
C SER A 150 -24.49 -6.73 -8.96
N GLU A 151 -25.57 -6.32 -9.63
CA GLU A 151 -25.50 -5.95 -11.05
C GLU A 151 -24.61 -4.72 -11.28
N TYR A 152 -24.28 -4.47 -12.55
CA TYR A 152 -23.47 -3.33 -12.97
C TYR A 152 -24.18 -2.02 -12.62
N ASP A 153 -23.43 -1.10 -12.02
CA ASP A 153 -23.95 0.19 -11.60
C ASP A 153 -23.77 1.22 -12.73
N HIS A 154 -24.87 1.54 -13.42
CA HIS A 154 -24.83 2.47 -14.56
C HIS A 154 -24.56 3.93 -14.14
N ASP A 155 -24.98 4.31 -12.93
CA ASP A 155 -24.86 5.68 -12.43
C ASP A 155 -23.44 5.94 -11.93
N TRP A 156 -22.88 4.98 -11.19
CA TRP A 156 -21.59 5.11 -10.53
C TRP A 156 -20.42 4.46 -11.30
N GLY A 157 -20.73 3.66 -12.34
CA GLY A 157 -19.86 3.00 -13.31
C GLY A 157 -18.76 3.85 -13.96
N LYS A 158 -18.86 5.16 -13.81
CA LYS A 158 -18.00 6.18 -14.44
C LYS A 158 -16.98 6.76 -13.47
N PHE A 159 -17.13 6.55 -12.16
CA PHE A 159 -16.27 7.14 -11.14
C PHE A 159 -15.19 6.18 -10.63
N PRO A 160 -14.02 6.68 -10.22
CA PRO A 160 -13.02 5.86 -9.55
C PRO A 160 -13.49 5.30 -8.21
N VAL A 161 -13.07 4.07 -7.87
CA VAL A 161 -13.32 3.43 -6.57
C VAL A 161 -12.87 4.32 -5.41
N SER A 162 -11.75 5.02 -5.56
CA SER A 162 -11.24 5.95 -4.53
C SER A 162 -12.22 7.08 -4.16
N MET A 163 -13.09 7.52 -5.06
CA MET A 163 -14.09 8.57 -4.78
C MET A 163 -15.25 8.03 -3.96
N MET A 164 -15.58 6.74 -4.13
CA MET A 164 -16.65 6.06 -3.41
C MET A 164 -16.33 5.88 -1.92
N ARG A 165 -15.06 5.92 -1.51
CA ARG A 165 -14.66 5.93 -0.09
C ARG A 165 -15.24 7.09 0.70
N HIS A 166 -15.53 8.19 0.00
CA HIS A 166 -16.05 9.41 0.58
C HIS A 166 -17.46 9.70 0.09
N PHE A 167 -18.22 8.66 -0.31
CA PHE A 167 -19.52 8.80 -0.95
C PHE A 167 -20.47 9.72 -0.16
N LEU A 168 -20.56 9.57 1.17
CA LEU A 168 -21.41 10.43 2.01
C LEU A 168 -21.04 11.91 1.93
N THR A 169 -19.77 12.22 1.63
CA THR A 169 -19.28 13.60 1.50
C THR A 169 -19.06 14.03 0.05
N MET A 170 -19.27 13.13 -0.91
CA MET A 170 -19.01 13.28 -2.35
C MET A 170 -17.81 14.18 -2.67
N ASN A 171 -16.67 13.96 -2.00
CA ASN A 171 -15.53 14.89 -2.06
C ASN A 171 -14.32 14.27 -2.77
N PRO A 172 -14.19 14.42 -4.10
CA PRO A 172 -13.02 14.01 -4.88
C PRO A 172 -11.69 14.58 -4.35
N TRP A 173 -11.72 15.77 -3.75
CA TRP A 173 -10.53 16.40 -3.17
C TRP A 173 -10.01 15.64 -1.97
N LYS A 174 -10.86 14.91 -1.23
CA LYS A 174 -10.41 14.03 -0.15
C LYS A 174 -9.61 12.85 -0.69
N SER A 175 -10.07 12.19 -1.75
CA SER A 175 -9.34 11.09 -2.40
C SER A 175 -7.99 11.57 -2.95
N TYR A 176 -7.96 12.75 -3.57
CA TYR A 176 -6.72 13.41 -4.00
C TYR A 176 -5.77 13.73 -2.82
N SER A 177 -6.32 14.28 -1.73
CA SER A 177 -5.57 14.58 -0.51
C SER A 177 -4.98 13.32 0.12
N TRP A 178 -5.76 12.24 0.16
CA TRP A 178 -5.35 10.93 0.65
C TRP A 178 -4.15 10.38 -0.14
N LEU A 179 -4.21 10.44 -1.47
CA LEU A 179 -3.11 10.05 -2.34
C LEU A 179 -1.84 10.89 -2.10
N ARG A 180 -2.00 12.20 -1.92
CA ARG A 180 -0.86 13.08 -1.59
C ARG A 180 -0.28 12.80 -0.21
N ASN A 181 -1.13 12.43 0.75
CA ASN A 181 -0.69 12.10 2.10
C ASN A 181 0.12 10.80 2.11
N SER A 182 -0.26 9.77 1.36
CA SER A 182 0.55 8.55 1.22
C SER A 182 1.88 8.81 0.52
N GLN A 183 1.91 9.61 -0.56
CA GLN A 183 3.17 10.07 -1.15
C GLN A 183 4.04 10.79 -0.13
N ARG A 184 3.47 11.76 0.61
CA ARG A 184 4.20 12.53 1.62
C ARG A 184 4.83 11.62 2.67
N ARG A 185 4.12 10.60 3.17
CA ARG A 185 4.67 9.65 4.14
C ARG A 185 5.95 8.98 3.64
N ILE A 186 5.97 8.48 2.40
CA ILE A 186 7.16 7.84 1.82
C ILE A 186 8.35 8.81 1.80
N THR A 187 8.11 10.11 1.54
CA THR A 187 9.17 11.13 1.45
C THR A 187 9.90 11.43 2.77
N ILE A 188 9.31 11.07 3.92
CA ILE A 188 9.89 11.31 5.24
C ILE A 188 11.07 10.35 5.44
N LYS A 189 12.24 10.88 5.83
CA LYS A 189 13.47 10.09 6.02
C LYS A 189 13.49 9.31 7.33
N GLU A 190 13.14 9.96 8.43
CA GLU A 190 13.20 9.33 9.74
C GLU A 190 11.85 8.67 10.02
N LYS A 191 11.87 7.41 10.47
CA LYS A 191 10.66 6.62 10.79
C LYS A 191 10.59 6.21 12.25
N ILE A 192 11.49 6.74 13.07
CA ILE A 192 11.63 6.41 14.48
C ILE A 192 10.33 6.63 15.27
N ASP A 193 9.58 7.69 14.94
CA ASP A 193 8.30 7.98 15.61
C ASP A 193 7.25 6.88 15.36
N GLY A 194 7.40 6.10 14.28
CA GLY A 194 6.49 5.02 13.92
C GLY A 194 6.78 3.69 14.62
N LEU A 195 7.88 3.56 15.38
CA LEU A 195 8.28 2.28 15.97
C LEU A 195 7.22 1.69 16.90
N ASN A 196 6.70 2.50 17.84
CA ASN A 196 5.64 2.04 18.75
C ASN A 196 4.30 1.79 18.05
N SER A 197 4.14 2.24 16.81
CA SER A 197 2.94 2.01 15.98
C SER A 197 3.07 0.80 15.07
N PHE A 198 4.23 0.15 15.07
CA PHE A 198 4.55 -1.04 14.30
C PHE A 198 4.48 -2.25 15.23
N VAL A 199 3.46 -3.08 15.04
CA VAL A 199 3.14 -4.22 15.90
C VAL A 199 3.49 -5.51 15.15
N VAL A 200 4.24 -6.38 15.83
CA VAL A 200 4.57 -7.72 15.34
C VAL A 200 3.75 -8.73 16.14
N ILE A 201 3.11 -9.65 15.43
CA ILE A 201 2.19 -10.64 15.97
C ILE A 201 2.65 -12.02 15.51
N ARG A 202 2.53 -13.03 16.36
CA ARG A 202 2.74 -14.43 15.98
C ARG A 202 1.38 -15.12 15.83
N PRO A 203 0.86 -15.32 14.61
CA PRO A 203 -0.40 -16.03 14.42
C PRO A 203 -0.26 -17.51 14.78
N CYS A 204 -1.31 -18.08 15.37
CA CYS A 204 -1.36 -19.52 15.69
C CYS A 204 -1.41 -20.39 14.43
N VAL A 205 -2.04 -19.89 13.36
CA VAL A 205 -2.19 -20.59 12.07
C VAL A 205 -1.41 -19.81 11.00
N PRO A 206 -0.48 -20.45 10.26
CA PRO A 206 0.32 -19.79 9.24
C PRO A 206 -0.47 -19.66 7.93
N ASN A 207 -1.50 -18.80 7.93
CA ASN A 207 -2.30 -18.48 6.75
C ASN A 207 -1.99 -17.06 6.25
N PHE A 208 -2.12 -16.85 4.95
CA PHE A 208 -1.97 -15.53 4.36
C PHE A 208 -3.26 -14.70 4.56
N TYR A 209 -3.14 -13.62 5.30
CA TYR A 209 -4.14 -12.59 5.52
C TYR A 209 -3.57 -11.22 5.20
N PHE A 210 -4.36 -10.45 4.47
CA PHE A 210 -4.07 -9.07 4.15
C PHE A 210 -5.36 -8.26 4.21
N PHE A 211 -5.32 -7.16 4.95
CA PHE A 211 -6.37 -6.15 4.92
C PHE A 211 -5.79 -4.79 5.29
N ASN A 212 -6.44 -3.73 4.83
CA ASN A 212 -5.99 -2.38 5.12
C ASN A 212 -7.17 -1.40 5.18
N LEU A 213 -7.00 -0.35 5.96
CA LEU A 213 -7.83 0.85 5.88
C LEU A 213 -6.93 1.98 5.36
N PRO A 214 -7.14 2.48 4.13
CA PRO A 214 -6.20 3.40 3.49
C PRO A 214 -5.90 4.63 4.35
N ASN A 215 -4.62 5.02 4.44
CA ASN A 215 -4.11 6.09 5.33
C ASN A 215 -4.29 5.88 6.84
N GLU A 216 -4.93 4.83 7.31
CA GLU A 216 -5.13 4.55 8.74
C GLU A 216 -4.22 3.43 9.21
N TYR A 217 -4.37 2.22 8.65
CA TYR A 217 -3.55 1.06 9.00
C TYR A 217 -3.44 0.03 7.87
N ILE A 218 -2.47 -0.87 8.02
CA ILE A 218 -2.25 -2.04 7.16
C ILE A 218 -1.93 -3.25 8.03
N PHE A 219 -2.46 -4.41 7.64
CA PHE A 219 -2.13 -5.70 8.21
C PHE A 219 -1.66 -6.66 7.11
N LEU A 220 -0.58 -7.38 7.37
CA LEU A 220 -0.02 -8.36 6.45
C LEU A 220 0.64 -9.50 7.23
N SER A 221 0.21 -10.73 6.96
CA SER A 221 0.85 -11.93 7.51
C SER A 221 1.91 -12.51 6.57
N PHE A 222 2.90 -13.18 7.14
CA PHE A 222 3.99 -13.85 6.43
C PHE A 222 4.02 -15.32 6.87
N PRO A 223 3.23 -16.21 6.23
CA PRO A 223 3.12 -17.62 6.63
C PRO A 223 4.46 -18.33 6.79
N THR A 224 5.38 -18.10 5.84
CA THR A 224 6.72 -18.71 5.82
C THR A 224 7.57 -18.31 7.03
N CYS A 225 7.37 -17.11 7.56
CA CYS A 225 8.11 -16.58 8.71
C CYS A 225 7.27 -16.58 9.99
N ARG A 226 6.07 -17.19 10.01
CA ARG A 226 5.17 -17.29 11.17
C ARG A 226 4.97 -15.98 11.96
N ILE A 227 5.02 -14.85 11.27
CA ILE A 227 4.77 -13.52 11.82
C ILE A 227 3.69 -12.81 11.02
N ALA A 228 3.05 -11.84 11.65
CA ALA A 228 2.21 -10.86 11.00
C ALA A 228 2.56 -9.47 11.50
N ILE A 229 2.41 -8.48 10.63
CA ILE A 229 2.73 -7.10 10.91
C ILE A 229 1.45 -6.28 10.82
N PHE A 230 1.19 -5.48 11.84
CA PHE A 230 0.17 -4.44 11.84
C PHE A 230 0.85 -3.08 12.01
N TYR A 231 0.53 -2.11 11.16
CA TYR A 231 1.11 -0.77 11.27
C TYR A 231 0.07 0.33 11.14
N PHE A 232 0.08 1.27 12.10
CA PHE A 232 -0.73 2.48 12.05
C PHE A 232 0.01 3.62 11.33
N PHE A 233 -0.51 4.06 10.20
CA PHE A 233 0.15 5.09 9.37
C PHE A 233 0.20 6.46 10.05
N LYS A 234 -0.87 6.84 10.76
CA LYS A 234 -1.04 8.16 11.39
C LYS A 234 -0.91 8.15 12.91
N LYS A 235 -1.49 7.14 13.57
CA LYS A 235 -1.47 7.07 15.03
C LYS A 235 -0.06 6.82 15.53
N ARG A 236 0.31 7.50 16.61
CA ARG A 236 1.61 7.42 17.27
C ARG A 236 1.35 7.11 18.73
N TYR A 237 2.00 6.07 19.23
CA TYR A 237 1.79 5.60 20.59
C TYR A 237 3.03 5.89 21.41
N LYS A 238 2.80 6.32 22.65
CA LYS A 238 3.89 6.48 23.63
C LYS A 238 4.50 5.14 24.02
N TYR A 239 3.67 4.08 24.06
CA TYR A 239 4.04 2.73 24.46
C TYR A 239 3.51 1.71 23.45
N TYR A 240 4.30 0.69 23.14
CA TYR A 240 4.00 -0.35 22.15
C TYR A 240 2.72 -1.13 22.51
N GLU A 241 2.49 -1.38 23.80
CA GLU A 241 1.40 -2.17 24.34
C GLU A 241 0.03 -1.59 23.97
N TYR A 242 -0.07 -0.25 23.87
CA TYR A 242 -1.31 0.40 23.45
C TYR A 242 -1.60 0.20 21.97
N ALA A 243 -0.57 0.24 21.13
CA ALA A 243 -0.72 -0.08 19.71
C ALA A 243 -1.08 -1.55 19.51
N ALA A 244 -0.43 -2.44 20.28
CA ALA A 244 -0.68 -3.88 20.22
C ALA A 244 -2.12 -4.23 20.63
N ALA A 245 -2.62 -3.64 21.72
CA ALA A 245 -4.00 -3.84 22.17
C ALA A 245 -5.02 -3.38 21.11
N GLU A 246 -4.82 -2.20 20.53
CA GLU A 246 -5.72 -1.68 19.49
C GLU A 246 -5.65 -2.52 18.20
N ALA A 247 -4.44 -2.92 17.77
CA ALA A 247 -4.25 -3.77 16.60
C ALA A 247 -4.98 -5.11 16.76
N LEU A 248 -4.88 -5.74 17.93
CA LEU A 248 -5.57 -7.00 18.21
C LEU A 248 -7.09 -6.87 18.20
N ASP A 249 -7.64 -5.77 18.72
CA ASP A 249 -9.09 -5.48 18.65
C ASP A 249 -9.57 -5.34 17.19
N ILE A 250 -8.81 -4.62 16.36
CA ILE A 250 -9.12 -4.47 14.92
C ILE A 250 -9.04 -5.82 14.21
N ILE A 251 -7.98 -6.61 14.47
CA ILE A 251 -7.79 -7.92 13.84
C ILE A 251 -8.95 -8.86 14.17
N LYS A 252 -9.37 -8.94 15.44
CA LYS A 252 -10.51 -9.77 15.86
C LYS A 252 -11.77 -9.39 15.11
N LYS A 253 -12.09 -8.09 15.06
CA LYS A 253 -13.28 -7.58 14.37
C LYS A 253 -13.30 -7.89 12.88
N VAL A 254 -12.15 -7.81 12.21
CA VAL A 254 -12.06 -8.10 10.77
C VAL A 254 -12.19 -9.61 10.52
N ILE A 255 -11.45 -10.44 11.26
CA ILE A 255 -11.46 -11.89 11.08
C ILE A 255 -12.80 -12.52 11.49
N GLU A 256 -13.48 -12.03 12.52
CA GLU A 256 -14.82 -12.49 12.91
C GLU A 256 -15.91 -12.09 11.90
N SER A 257 -15.62 -11.13 11.01
CA SER A 257 -16.56 -10.62 10.00
C SER A 257 -16.38 -11.19 8.59
N ASP A 258 -15.30 -11.95 8.37
CA ASP A 258 -14.98 -12.67 7.13
C ASP A 258 -15.50 -14.12 7.18
#